data_AF-A0A449A247-F1
#
_entry.id   AF-A0A449A247-F1
#
_cell.length_a   1.000
_cell.length_b   1.000
_cell.length_c   1.000
_cell.angle_alpha   90.00
_cell.angle_beta   90.00
_cell.angle_gamma   90.00
#
_symmetry.space_group_name_H-M   'P 1'
#
loop_
_entity.id
_entity.type
_entity.pdbx_description
1 polymer ?
#
loop_
_entity_poly.entity_id
_entity_poly.type
_entity_poly.pdbx_seq_one_letter_code
_entity_poly.pdbx_strand_id
1 'polypeptide(L)'
;MKEFNAFRQYKKLYLKVWRRVYIYGFFYYLLNLITIVSALAIAIIATVFIAGTVKYPNNMVNPYRSWFNDGTNYVISTTIINSVVALISGMLSFFLINKRFNDAKNRIQKIHIEYTLYKGKEIYYSDVDKKTRDYILYKRVTNIVSYDRFSTDYLNELRVEYDTTKQG
;
A
#
# COMPACT_ATOMS: atom_id res chain seq x y z
N MET A 1 32.31 -14.36 -22.45
CA MET A 1 31.56 -13.90 -21.26
C MET A 1 30.93 -12.54 -21.57
N LYS A 2 29.62 -12.35 -21.38
CA LYS A 2 29.02 -11.01 -21.53
C LYS A 2 29.52 -10.12 -20.38
N GLU A 3 30.11 -8.97 -20.71
CA GLU A 3 30.54 -8.01 -19.69
C GLU A 3 29.38 -7.61 -18.77
N PHE A 4 29.66 -7.55 -17.48
CA PHE A 4 28.71 -7.07 -16.49
C PHE A 4 28.44 -5.59 -16.72
N ASN A 5 27.20 -5.26 -17.11
CA ASN A 5 26.80 -3.87 -17.33
C ASN A 5 26.00 -3.39 -16.11
N ALA A 6 26.66 -2.62 -15.23
CA ALA A 6 26.08 -2.11 -14.00
C ALA A 6 24.84 -1.24 -14.26
N PHE A 7 24.86 -0.41 -15.30
CA PHE A 7 23.73 0.43 -15.69
C PHE A 7 22.48 -0.39 -16.04
N ARG A 8 22.66 -1.50 -16.78
CA ARG A 8 21.55 -2.39 -17.11
C ARG A 8 20.94 -3.03 -15.87
N GLN A 9 21.76 -3.45 -14.91
CA GLN A 9 21.25 -4.06 -13.67
C GLN A 9 20.57 -3.04 -12.77
N TYR A 10 21.16 -1.85 -12.63
CA TYR A 10 20.53 -0.69 -11.99
C TYR A 10 19.14 -0.43 -12.57
N LYS A 11 19.03 -0.29 -13.89
CA LYS A 11 17.75 0.03 -14.56
C LYS A 11 16.70 -1.05 -14.30
N LYS A 12 17.08 -2.33 -14.33
CA LYS A 12 16.16 -3.44 -14.01
C LYS A 12 15.63 -3.35 -12.58
N LEU A 13 16.52 -3.14 -11.61
CA LEU A 13 16.16 -3.04 -10.19
C LEU A 13 15.32 -1.79 -9.90
N TYR A 14 15.70 -0.65 -10.48
CA TYR A 14 14.94 0.59 -10.42
C TYR A 14 13.51 0.39 -10.94
N LEU A 15 13.34 -0.18 -12.14
CA LEU A 15 12.02 -0.43 -12.73
C LEU A 15 11.16 -1.37 -11.88
N LYS A 16 11.78 -2.36 -11.21
CA LYS A 16 11.08 -3.26 -10.30
C LYS A 16 10.48 -2.51 -9.11
N VAL A 17 11.25 -1.61 -8.48
CA VAL A 17 10.74 -0.80 -7.35
C VAL A 17 9.76 0.27 -7.83
N TRP A 18 10.02 0.87 -9.00
CA TRP A 18 9.13 1.84 -9.64
C TRP A 18 7.73 1.28 -9.90
N ARG A 19 7.64 0.06 -10.45
CA ARG A 19 6.35 -0.64 -10.61
C ARG A 19 5.62 -0.81 -9.27
N ARG A 20 6.33 -1.11 -8.18
CA ARG A 20 5.72 -1.23 -6.84
C ARG A 20 5.15 0.10 -6.36
N VAL A 21 5.84 1.21 -6.59
CA VAL A 21 5.31 2.56 -6.27
C VAL A 21 4.00 2.81 -7.00
N TYR A 22 3.92 2.49 -8.30
CA TYR A 22 2.68 2.65 -9.06
C TYR A 22 1.56 1.73 -8.57
N ILE A 23 1.85 0.46 -8.30
CA ILE A 23 0.85 -0.50 -7.81
C ILE A 23 0.31 -0.04 -6.45
N TYR A 24 1.19 0.24 -5.47
CA TYR A 24 0.75 0.66 -4.14
C TYR A 24 0.08 2.03 -4.17
N GLY A 25 0.56 2.97 -4.99
CA GLY A 25 -0.09 4.26 -5.19
C GLY A 25 -1.49 4.12 -5.78
N PHE A 26 -1.65 3.28 -6.81
CA PHE A 26 -2.96 3.00 -7.41
C PHE A 26 -3.93 2.43 -6.38
N PHE A 27 -3.55 1.39 -5.64
CA PHE A 27 -4.43 0.81 -4.61
C PHE A 27 -4.73 1.78 -3.48
N TYR A 28 -3.77 2.61 -3.07
CA TYR A 28 -4.00 3.63 -2.05
C TYR A 28 -5.11 4.60 -2.49
N TYR A 29 -5.00 5.17 -3.70
CA TYR A 29 -6.02 6.10 -4.20
C TYR A 29 -7.35 5.41 -4.50
N LEU A 30 -7.33 4.19 -5.05
CA LEU A 30 -8.54 3.44 -5.37
C LEU A 30 -9.33 3.09 -4.11
N LEU A 31 -8.67 2.56 -3.06
CA LEU A 31 -9.36 2.23 -1.81
C LEU A 31 -9.91 3.48 -1.13
N ASN A 32 -9.15 4.58 -1.11
CA ASN A 32 -9.65 5.84 -0.55
C ASN A 32 -10.86 6.37 -1.32
N LEU A 33 -10.86 6.28 -2.66
CA LEU A 33 -12.00 6.67 -3.48
C LEU A 33 -13.24 5.80 -3.18
N ILE A 34 -13.06 4.48 -3.09
CA ILE A 34 -14.14 3.56 -2.72
C ILE A 34 -14.70 3.94 -1.34
N THR A 35 -13.86 4.19 -0.34
CA THR A 35 -14.30 4.59 1.00
C THR A 35 -15.14 5.87 0.96
N ILE A 36 -14.72 6.89 0.20
CA ILE A 36 -15.46 8.16 0.06
C ILE A 36 -16.82 7.92 -0.61
N VAL A 37 -16.85 7.17 -1.72
CA VAL A 37 -18.08 6.87 -2.46
C VAL A 37 -19.04 6.03 -1.62
N SER A 38 -18.53 5.02 -0.90
CA SER A 38 -19.34 4.20 0.01
C SER A 38 -19.93 5.03 1.15
N ALA A 39 -19.14 5.92 1.77
CA ALA A 39 -19.63 6.81 2.82
C ALA A 39 -20.75 7.74 2.29
N LEU A 40 -20.58 8.31 1.10
CA LEU A 40 -21.60 9.15 0.46
C LEU A 40 -22.88 8.36 0.16
N ALA A 41 -22.77 7.17 -0.42
CA ALA A 41 -23.93 6.32 -0.73
C ALA A 41 -24.70 5.94 0.54
N ILE A 42 -23.98 5.57 1.61
CA ILE A 42 -24.58 5.27 2.92
C ILE A 42 -25.30 6.50 3.48
N ALA A 43 -24.69 7.69 3.42
CA ALA A 43 -25.29 8.92 3.91
C ALA A 43 -26.59 9.25 3.16
N ILE A 44 -26.63 9.08 1.84
CA ILE A 44 -27.83 9.27 1.02
C ILE A 44 -28.92 8.27 1.42
N ILE A 45 -28.59 6.98 1.49
CA ILE A 45 -29.54 5.92 1.85
C ILE A 45 -30.12 6.18 3.25
N ALA A 46 -29.26 6.49 4.23
CA ALA A 46 -29.68 6.79 5.59
C ALA A 46 -30.59 8.03 5.64
N THR A 47 -30.28 9.08 4.89
CA THR A 47 -31.08 10.31 4.84
C THR A 47 -32.46 10.05 4.25
N VAL A 48 -32.54 9.35 3.11
CA VAL A 48 -33.82 8.97 2.46
C VAL A 48 -34.65 8.09 3.40
N PHE A 49 -34.00 7.13 4.05
CA PHE A 49 -34.66 6.24 5.00
C PHE A 49 -35.26 7.01 6.19
N ILE A 50 -34.48 7.88 6.84
CA ILE A 50 -34.97 8.70 7.96
C ILE A 50 -36.09 9.63 7.49
N ALA A 51 -35.94 10.29 6.34
CA ALA A 51 -36.99 11.17 5.80
C ALA A 51 -38.30 10.42 5.57
N GLY A 52 -38.25 9.18 5.09
CA GLY A 52 -39.43 8.33 4.84
C GLY A 52 -40.07 7.71 6.09
N THR A 53 -39.37 7.63 7.23
CA THR A 53 -39.94 7.09 8.49
C THR A 53 -40.63 8.16 9.35
N VAL A 54 -40.38 9.44 9.09
CA VAL A 54 -41.03 10.56 9.80
C VAL A 54 -42.51 10.64 9.43
N LYS A 55 -43.38 10.89 10.42
CA LYS A 55 -44.82 11.12 10.19
C LYS A 55 -45.02 12.44 9.45
N TYR A 56 -45.75 12.40 8.33
CA TYR A 56 -46.08 13.61 7.58
C TYR A 56 -47.31 14.32 8.20
N PRO A 57 -47.39 15.66 8.13
CA PRO A 57 -48.51 16.41 8.67
C PRO A 57 -49.87 15.94 8.14
N ASN A 58 -50.92 16.09 8.96
CA ASN A 58 -52.31 15.83 8.58
C ASN A 58 -52.59 14.39 8.07
N ASN A 59 -51.84 13.39 8.54
CA ASN A 59 -51.96 11.98 8.11
C ASN A 59 -51.81 11.78 6.59
N MET A 60 -51.16 12.71 5.89
CA MET A 60 -50.85 12.53 4.47
C MET A 60 -49.78 11.45 4.29
N VAL A 61 -49.80 10.79 3.14
CA VAL A 61 -48.74 9.84 2.77
C VAL A 61 -47.42 10.60 2.63
N ASN A 62 -46.40 10.16 3.34
CA ASN A 62 -45.08 10.80 3.29
C ASN A 62 -44.50 10.67 1.86
N PRO A 63 -44.22 11.79 1.15
CA PRO A 63 -43.70 11.76 -0.22
C PRO A 63 -42.26 11.25 -0.31
N TYR A 64 -41.54 11.19 0.81
CA TYR A 64 -40.19 10.63 0.90
C TYR A 64 -40.20 9.15 1.28
N ARG A 65 -41.38 8.55 1.53
CA ARG A 65 -41.48 7.11 1.75
C ARG A 65 -41.16 6.39 0.44
N SER A 66 -40.22 5.46 0.52
CA SER A 66 -39.75 4.68 -0.62
C SER A 66 -39.69 3.19 -0.26
N TRP A 67 -39.38 2.35 -1.25
CA TRP A 67 -39.15 0.91 -1.06
C TRP A 67 -38.07 0.58 -0.01
N PHE A 68 -37.15 1.51 0.27
CA PHE A 68 -36.17 1.37 1.36
C PHE A 68 -36.81 1.35 2.75
N ASN A 69 -38.00 1.93 2.91
CA ASN A 69 -38.70 2.02 4.19
C ASN A 69 -39.52 0.76 4.53
N ASP A 70 -39.78 -0.12 3.56
CA ASP A 70 -40.63 -1.30 3.77
C ASP A 70 -39.86 -2.49 4.39
N GLY A 71 -38.52 -2.40 4.44
CA GLY A 71 -37.61 -3.41 5.02
C GLY A 71 -36.62 -2.82 6.02
N THR A 72 -37.14 -2.16 7.07
CA THR A 72 -36.41 -1.40 8.11
C THR A 72 -35.12 -2.08 8.60
N ASN A 73 -35.18 -3.39 8.89
CA ASN A 73 -34.05 -4.14 9.43
C ASN A 73 -32.96 -4.45 8.39
N TYR A 74 -33.35 -4.62 7.11
CA TYR A 74 -32.42 -4.92 6.03
C TYR A 74 -31.55 -3.71 5.69
N VAL A 75 -32.16 -2.52 5.61
CA VAL A 75 -31.44 -1.27 5.29
C VAL A 75 -30.48 -0.89 6.41
N ILE A 76 -30.89 -1.02 7.67
CA ILE A 76 -30.03 -0.72 8.82
C ILE A 76 -28.86 -1.72 8.87
N SER A 77 -29.13 -3.02 8.72
CA SER A 77 -28.08 -4.05 8.80
C SER A 77 -27.06 -3.94 7.66
N THR A 78 -27.51 -3.71 6.42
CA THR A 78 -26.61 -3.52 5.27
C THR A 78 -25.80 -2.23 5.39
N THR A 79 -26.38 -1.17 5.94
CA THR A 79 -25.68 0.09 6.21
C THR A 79 -24.57 -0.08 7.24
N ILE A 80 -24.84 -0.80 8.34
CA ILE A 80 -23.83 -1.11 9.36
C ILE A 80 -22.70 -1.94 8.77
N ILE A 81 -23.03 -3.02 8.04
CA ILE A 81 -22.03 -3.89 7.41
C ILE A 81 -21.16 -3.08 6.44
N ASN A 82 -21.76 -2.27 5.56
CA ASN A 82 -21.02 -1.46 4.60
C ASN A 82 -20.15 -0.40 5.29
N SER A 83 -20.62 0.19 6.39
CA SER A 83 -19.84 1.17 7.17
C SER A 83 -18.61 0.52 7.82
N VAL A 84 -18.77 -0.68 8.41
CA VAL A 84 -17.67 -1.43 9.01
C VAL A 84 -16.65 -1.86 7.95
N VAL A 85 -17.11 -2.37 6.81
CA VAL A 85 -16.23 -2.73 5.69
C VAL A 85 -15.48 -1.50 5.18
N ALA A 86 -16.16 -0.37 4.96
CA ALA A 86 -15.55 0.86 4.51
C ALA A 86 -14.51 1.40 5.51
N LEU A 87 -14.79 1.30 6.82
CA LEU A 87 -13.85 1.66 7.89
C LEU A 87 -12.59 0.79 7.84
N ILE A 88 -12.75 -0.54 7.81
CA ILE A 88 -11.62 -1.48 7.76
C ILE A 88 -10.80 -1.28 6.49
N SER A 89 -11.46 -1.11 5.33
CA SER A 89 -10.79 -0.81 4.05
C SER A 89 -10.03 0.51 4.11
N GLY A 90 -10.62 1.55 4.71
CA GLY A 90 -9.96 2.84 4.92
C GLY A 90 -8.74 2.72 5.82
N MET A 91 -8.84 2.00 6.93
CA MET A 91 -7.72 1.74 7.84
C MET A 91 -6.60 0.96 7.16
N LEU A 92 -6.92 -0.10 6.40
CA LEU A 92 -5.93 -0.86 5.64
C LEU A 92 -5.23 0.00 4.58
N SER A 93 -5.98 0.83 3.86
CA SER A 93 -5.42 1.79 2.91
C SER A 93 -4.44 2.75 3.59
N PHE A 94 -4.87 3.35 4.71
CA PHE A 94 -4.11 4.38 5.42
C PHE A 94 -2.87 3.86 6.13
N PHE A 95 -2.94 2.68 6.77
CA PHE A 95 -1.81 2.15 7.54
C PHE A 95 -0.94 1.21 6.71
N LEU A 96 -1.53 0.23 6.02
CA LEU A 96 -0.77 -0.81 5.34
C LEU A 96 -0.28 -0.33 3.97
N ILE A 97 -1.19 0.17 3.13
CA ILE A 97 -0.83 0.54 1.74
C ILE A 97 0.01 1.80 1.72
N ASN A 98 -0.35 2.82 2.49
CA ASN A 98 0.45 4.04 2.61
C ASN A 98 1.89 3.75 3.08
N LYS A 99 2.05 2.88 4.08
CA LYS A 99 3.39 2.46 4.54
C LYS A 99 4.17 1.79 3.41
N ARG A 100 3.58 0.80 2.73
CA ARG A 100 4.21 0.11 1.59
C ARG A 100 4.54 1.06 0.43
N PHE A 101 3.69 2.04 0.18
CA PHE A 101 3.89 3.07 -0.84
C PHE A 101 5.06 3.99 -0.50
N ASN A 102 5.11 4.51 0.73
CA ASN A 102 6.21 5.37 1.20
C ASN A 102 7.53 4.60 1.26
N ASP A 103 7.52 3.36 1.72
CA ASP A 103 8.71 2.48 1.71
C ASP A 103 9.25 2.29 0.29
N ALA A 104 8.37 2.06 -0.68
CA ALA A 104 8.76 1.90 -2.08
C ALA A 104 9.32 3.21 -2.67
N LYS A 105 8.71 4.36 -2.37
CA LYS A 105 9.22 5.69 -2.75
C LYS A 105 10.60 5.96 -2.17
N ASN A 106 10.78 5.72 -0.88
CA ASN A 106 12.06 5.89 -0.18
C ASN A 106 13.15 5.00 -0.80
N ARG A 107 12.82 3.77 -1.19
CA ARG A 107 13.78 2.88 -1.90
C ARG A 107 14.17 3.42 -3.26
N ILE A 108 13.24 3.99 -4.04
CA ILE A 108 13.59 4.62 -5.32
C ILE A 108 14.56 5.76 -5.12
N GLN A 109 14.30 6.64 -4.14
CA GLN A 109 15.19 7.76 -3.84
C GLN A 109 16.58 7.28 -3.43
N LYS A 110 16.68 6.27 -2.56
CA LYS A 110 17.97 5.66 -2.18
C LYS A 110 18.72 5.08 -3.39
N ILE A 111 18.02 4.36 -4.27
CA ILE A 111 18.61 3.81 -5.50
C ILE A 111 19.09 4.93 -6.43
N HIS A 112 18.33 6.01 -6.55
CA HIS A 112 18.69 7.16 -7.36
C HIS A 112 19.93 7.87 -6.82
N ILE A 113 20.00 8.11 -5.51
CA ILE A 113 21.17 8.69 -4.84
C ILE A 113 22.42 7.84 -5.09
N GLU A 114 22.35 6.51 -4.90
CA GLU A 114 23.50 5.62 -5.15
C GLU A 114 23.98 5.67 -6.61
N TYR A 115 23.06 5.78 -7.56
CA TYR A 115 23.43 5.94 -8.97
C TYR A 115 24.07 7.31 -9.26
N THR A 116 23.61 8.37 -8.60
CA THR A 116 24.21 9.71 -8.70
C THR A 116 25.64 9.70 -8.17
N LEU A 117 25.88 9.09 -7.01
CA LEU A 117 27.22 8.93 -6.43
C LEU A 117 28.15 8.12 -7.34
N TYR A 118 27.63 7.03 -7.94
CA TYR A 118 28.37 6.23 -8.92
C TYR A 118 28.78 7.06 -10.15
N LYS A 119 27.87 7.89 -10.67
CA LYS A 119 28.14 8.74 -11.83
C LYS A 119 29.11 9.87 -11.50
N GLY A 120 29.00 10.45 -10.31
CA GLY A 120 29.90 11.49 -9.80
C GLY A 120 31.30 10.97 -9.42
N LYS A 121 31.48 9.63 -9.32
CA LYS A 121 32.70 9.00 -8.79
C LYS A 121 33.04 9.47 -7.37
N GLU A 122 32.02 9.70 -6.56
CA GLU A 122 32.15 10.25 -5.21
C GLU A 122 32.17 9.15 -4.14
N ILE A 123 32.66 9.52 -2.95
CA ILE A 123 32.67 8.69 -1.73
C ILE A 123 33.39 7.35 -1.92
N TYR A 124 32.65 6.25 -2.07
CA TYR A 124 33.17 4.88 -2.21
C TYR A 124 33.35 4.48 -3.68
N TYR A 125 33.12 5.41 -4.61
CA TYR A 125 33.35 5.25 -6.04
C TYR A 125 34.57 6.02 -6.57
N SER A 126 35.26 6.78 -5.71
CA SER A 126 36.52 7.45 -6.01
C SER A 126 37.66 6.42 -6.07
N ASP A 127 38.58 6.59 -7.01
CA ASP A 127 39.84 5.84 -7.09
C ASP A 127 39.76 4.30 -7.13
N VAL A 128 38.61 3.76 -7.56
CA VAL A 128 38.42 2.31 -7.79
C VAL A 128 38.34 1.95 -9.27
N ASP A 129 38.87 0.77 -9.62
CA ASP A 129 38.73 0.20 -10.96
C ASP A 129 37.25 0.12 -11.38
N LYS A 130 37.01 0.25 -12.69
CA LYS A 130 35.66 0.21 -13.27
C LYS A 130 34.89 -1.05 -12.87
N LYS A 131 35.52 -2.22 -12.89
CA LYS A 131 34.84 -3.49 -12.51
C LYS A 131 34.44 -3.49 -11.04
N THR A 132 35.30 -3.02 -10.16
CA THR A 132 35.03 -2.93 -8.72
C THR A 132 33.90 -1.95 -8.43
N ARG A 133 33.92 -0.79 -9.09
CA ARG A 133 32.86 0.24 -8.98
C ARG A 133 31.50 -0.28 -9.41
N ASP A 134 31.47 -1.00 -10.52
CA ASP A 134 30.26 -1.64 -11.08
C ASP A 134 29.68 -2.69 -10.11
N TYR A 135 30.55 -3.48 -9.47
CA TYR A 135 30.16 -4.44 -8.44
C TYR A 135 29.62 -3.76 -7.17
N ILE A 136 30.27 -2.70 -6.69
CA ILE A 136 29.82 -1.94 -5.51
C ILE A 136 28.41 -1.38 -5.73
N LEU A 137 28.16 -0.77 -6.90
CA LEU A 137 26.82 -0.27 -7.26
C LEU A 137 25.79 -1.40 -7.25
N TYR A 138 26.10 -2.52 -7.89
CA TYR A 138 25.20 -3.66 -7.93
C TYR A 138 24.87 -4.20 -6.55
N LYS A 139 25.88 -4.39 -5.69
CA LYS A 139 25.71 -4.87 -4.32
C LYS A 139 24.81 -3.94 -3.50
N ARG A 140 25.08 -2.63 -3.54
CA ARG A 140 24.31 -1.63 -2.79
C ARG A 140 22.87 -1.52 -3.26
N VAL A 141 22.65 -1.43 -4.58
CA VAL A 141 21.29 -1.36 -5.15
C VAL A 141 20.52 -2.65 -4.85
N THR A 142 21.17 -3.81 -4.93
CA THR A 142 20.54 -5.09 -4.55
C THR A 142 20.13 -5.08 -3.09
N ASN A 143 21.04 -4.71 -2.17
CA ASN A 143 20.72 -4.60 -0.74
C ASN A 143 19.54 -3.66 -0.46
N ILE A 144 19.45 -2.51 -1.13
CA ILE A 144 18.32 -1.58 -0.99
C ILE A 144 17.00 -2.25 -1.44
N VAL A 145 17.04 -3.06 -2.50
CA VAL A 145 15.85 -3.76 -3.01
C VAL A 145 15.46 -4.95 -2.14
N SER A 146 16.44 -5.71 -1.64
CA SER A 146 16.24 -6.96 -0.89
C SER A 146 16.27 -6.81 0.63
N TYR A 147 16.33 -5.60 1.17
CA TYR A 147 16.32 -5.33 2.62
C TYR A 147 15.20 -6.07 3.37
N ASP A 148 13.97 -6.09 2.83
CA ASP A 148 12.85 -6.84 3.44
C ASP A 148 13.07 -8.36 3.43
N ARG A 149 13.77 -8.88 2.42
CA ARG A 149 14.03 -10.33 2.31
C ARG A 149 15.03 -10.74 3.39
N PHE A 150 16.10 -9.98 3.54
CA PHE A 150 17.11 -10.24 4.57
C PHE A 150 16.58 -10.08 5.99
N SER A 151 15.69 -9.11 6.27
CA SER A 151 15.08 -9.01 7.61
C SER A 151 14.13 -10.16 7.90
N THR A 152 13.40 -10.66 6.89
CA THR A 152 12.45 -11.76 7.08
C THR A 152 13.16 -13.10 7.21
N ASP A 153 14.21 -13.32 6.42
CA ASP A 153 15.03 -14.53 6.48
C ASP A 153 15.77 -14.62 7.84
N TYR A 154 16.34 -13.50 8.32
CA TYR A 154 16.97 -13.44 9.65
C TYR A 154 15.99 -13.71 10.81
N LEU A 155 14.77 -13.15 10.75
CA LEU A 155 13.74 -13.41 11.77
C LEU A 155 13.26 -14.86 11.74
N ASN A 156 13.23 -15.49 10.56
CA ASN A 156 12.89 -16.91 10.42
C ASN A 156 14.01 -17.81 10.96
N GLU A 157 15.28 -17.47 10.73
CA GLU A 157 16.42 -18.18 11.32
C GLU A 157 16.40 -18.13 12.85
N LEU A 158 16.18 -16.95 13.44
CA LEU A 158 16.02 -16.77 14.89
C LEU A 158 14.84 -17.56 15.47
N ARG A 159 13.72 -17.64 14.72
CA ARG A 159 12.55 -18.43 15.14
C ARG A 159 12.86 -19.92 15.16
N VAL A 160 13.53 -20.43 14.13
CA VAL A 160 13.93 -21.84 14.05
C VAL A 160 14.88 -22.19 15.19
N GLU A 161 15.83 -21.32 15.52
CA GLU A 161 16.76 -21.50 16.65
C GLU A 161 16.06 -21.50 18.03
N TYR A 162 15.02 -20.67 18.20
CA TYR A 162 14.19 -20.66 19.41
C TYR A 162 13.34 -21.93 19.55
N ASP A 163 12.77 -22.43 18.45
CA ASP A 163 11.93 -23.62 18.45
C ASP A 163 12.76 -24.90 18.70
N THR A 164 14.02 -24.96 18.24
CA THR A 164 14.93 -26.09 18.52
C THR A 164 15.47 -26.08 19.95
N THR A 165 15.72 -24.91 20.54
CA THR A 165 16.19 -24.79 21.94
C THR A 165 15.10 -25.05 22.98
N LYS A 166 13.82 -25.02 22.59
CA LYS A 166 12.69 -25.41 23.46
C LYS A 166 12.34 -26.89 23.44
N GLN A 167 12.83 -27.64 22.46
CA GLN A 167 12.54 -29.07 22.28
C GLN A 167 13.67 -30.01 22.77
N GLY A 168 14.81 -29.46 23.19
CA GLY A 168 15.90 -30.19 23.84
C GLY A 168 15.99 -29.87 25.32
#